data_AF-A0A847X6T5-F1
#
_entry.id   AF-A0A847X6T5-F1
#
_cell.length_a   1.000
_cell.length_b   1.000
_cell.length_c   1.000
_cell.angle_alpha   90.00
_cell.angle_beta   90.00
_cell.angle_gamma   90.00
#
_symmetry.space_group_name_H-M   'P 1'
#
loop_
_entity.id
_entity.type
_entity.pdbx_description
1 polymer ?
#
loop_
_entity_poly.entity_id
_entity_poly.type
_entity_poly.pdbx_seq_one_letter_code
_entity_poly.pdbx_strand_id
1 'polypeptide(L)'
;MSPIIIALLAGLASVFNFHIGNGGLRVSLGIIVLIIALYKYEKLNVLKTSLLSGIAVFVVRIILDYAGTGSVDETVLYHALEIIFYLVYGFLFDLMVRKDTSVYKSPLILVLMLCDFGANAAEYLARFLFLQSAIVPVDFQTVFLAAFIRSAVIWVIIHFVFKLDESKHAFTK
;
A
#
# COMPACT_ATOMS: atom_id res chain seq x y z
N MET A 1 -6.59 12.77 12.49
CA MET A 1 -7.21 12.58 11.15
C MET A 1 -8.10 11.35 11.20
N SER A 2 -9.26 11.34 10.53
CA SER A 2 -10.18 10.19 10.55
C SER A 2 -9.73 9.09 9.57
N PRO A 3 -9.89 7.78 9.88
CA PRO A 3 -9.59 6.68 8.96
C PRO A 3 -10.28 6.82 7.59
N ILE A 4 -11.49 7.38 7.56
CA ILE A 4 -12.27 7.58 6.33
C ILE A 4 -11.58 8.59 5.42
N ILE A 5 -11.05 9.68 5.98
CA ILE A 5 -10.36 10.71 5.20
C ILE A 5 -9.09 10.11 4.57
N ILE A 6 -8.33 9.32 5.33
CA ILE A 6 -7.14 8.63 4.82
C ILE A 6 -7.52 7.67 3.69
N ALA A 7 -8.59 6.89 3.87
CA ALA A 7 -9.07 5.98 2.85
C ALA A 7 -9.45 6.69 1.54
N LEU A 8 -10.17 7.81 1.63
CA LEU A 8 -10.52 8.61 0.46
C LEU A 8 -9.27 9.19 -0.24
N LEU A 9 -8.31 9.70 0.53
CA LEU A 9 -7.05 10.20 -0.03
C LEU A 9 -6.23 9.08 -0.68
N ALA A 10 -6.19 7.89 -0.08
CA ALA A 10 -5.52 6.73 -0.66
C ALA A 10 -6.23 6.28 -1.95
N GLY A 11 -7.56 6.26 -1.96
CA GLY A 11 -8.37 5.98 -3.15
C GLY A 11 -8.07 6.97 -4.29
N LEU A 12 -8.12 8.27 -4.02
CA LEU A 12 -7.81 9.30 -5.03
C LEU A 12 -6.36 9.24 -5.51
N ALA A 13 -5.40 9.05 -4.59
CA ALA A 13 -4.00 8.89 -4.95
C ALA A 13 -3.77 7.65 -5.83
N SER A 14 -4.60 6.61 -5.67
CA SER A 14 -4.43 5.38 -6.44
C SER A 14 -4.64 5.51 -7.95
N VAL A 15 -5.31 6.58 -8.38
CA VAL A 15 -5.42 6.97 -9.80
C VAL A 15 -4.04 7.10 -10.43
N PHE A 16 -3.06 7.59 -9.68
CA PHE A 16 -1.67 7.58 -10.08
C PHE A 16 -1.07 6.21 -9.77
N ASN A 17 -1.04 5.36 -10.79
CA ASN A 17 -0.41 4.05 -10.73
C ASN A 17 0.45 3.80 -11.97
N PHE A 18 1.53 3.06 -11.79
CA PHE A 18 2.44 2.64 -12.84
C PHE A 18 2.43 1.12 -12.96
N HIS A 19 2.40 0.62 -14.18
CA HIS A 19 2.58 -0.80 -14.46
C HIS A 19 4.07 -1.10 -14.54
N ILE A 20 4.54 -2.07 -13.76
CA ILE A 20 5.95 -2.51 -13.78
C ILE A 20 5.98 -3.96 -14.27
N GLY A 21 6.75 -4.20 -15.33
CA GLY A 21 6.88 -5.50 -15.96
C GLY A 21 5.63 -5.93 -16.76
N ASN A 22 5.64 -7.17 -17.24
CA ASN A 22 4.57 -7.74 -18.07
C ASN A 22 3.47 -8.46 -17.24
N GLY A 23 3.64 -8.54 -15.92
CA GLY A 23 2.82 -9.35 -15.01
C GLY A 23 1.62 -8.64 -14.37
N GLY A 24 1.27 -7.43 -14.82
CA GLY A 24 0.14 -6.67 -14.27
C GLY A 24 0.35 -6.08 -12.86
N LEU A 25 1.58 -6.15 -12.31
CA LEU A 25 1.90 -5.54 -11.01
C LEU A 25 1.85 -4.01 -11.12
N ARG A 26 0.98 -3.39 -10.32
CA ARG A 26 0.78 -1.94 -10.27
C ARG A 26 1.39 -1.32 -9.03
N VAL A 27 2.32 -0.39 -9.22
CA VAL A 27 2.80 0.51 -8.16
C VAL A 27 1.85 1.70 -8.09
N SER A 28 1.04 1.75 -7.03
CA SER A 28 0.03 2.80 -6.81
C SER A 28 0.49 3.79 -5.74
N LEU A 29 0.21 5.08 -5.92
CA LEU A 29 0.42 6.07 -4.84
C LEU A 29 -0.55 5.89 -3.67
N GLY A 30 -1.65 5.13 -3.84
CA GLY A 30 -2.63 4.90 -2.78
C GLY A 30 -2.02 4.23 -1.54
N ILE A 31 -1.20 3.20 -1.73
CA ILE A 31 -0.53 2.52 -0.62
C ILE A 31 0.52 3.44 0.03
N ILE A 32 1.22 4.25 -0.75
CA ILE A 32 2.20 5.22 -0.24
C ILE A 32 1.52 6.21 0.71
N VAL A 33 0.37 6.77 0.31
CA VAL A 33 -0.43 7.67 1.16
C VAL A 33 -0.90 6.98 2.43
N LEU A 34 -1.40 5.73 2.33
CA LEU A 34 -1.83 4.97 3.51
C LEU A 34 -0.67 4.78 4.50
N ILE A 35 0.49 4.28 4.06
CA ILE A 35 1.60 3.96 4.96
C ILE A 35 2.17 5.23 5.60
N ILE A 36 2.29 6.32 4.84
CA ILE A 36 2.69 7.61 5.39
C ILE A 36 1.70 8.08 6.47
N ALA A 37 0.40 7.97 6.22
CA ALA A 37 -0.61 8.35 7.19
C ALA A 37 -0.59 7.48 8.45
N LEU A 38 -0.42 6.17 8.30
CA LEU A 38 -0.29 5.23 9.43
C LEU A 38 0.95 5.48 10.25
N TYR A 39 2.06 5.88 9.62
CA TYR A 39 3.28 6.28 10.30
C TYR A 39 3.10 7.61 11.06
N LYS A 40 2.50 8.62 10.40
CA LYS A 40 2.34 9.96 10.97
C LYS A 40 1.30 10.03 12.10
N TYR A 41 0.21 9.27 11.99
CA TYR A 41 -0.91 9.34 12.93
C TYR A 41 -1.02 8.06 13.76
N GLU A 42 -0.25 7.99 14.85
CA GLU A 42 -0.20 6.83 15.76
C GLU A 42 -1.58 6.43 16.31
N LYS A 43 -2.48 7.40 16.52
CA LYS A 43 -3.85 7.17 17.03
C LYS A 43 -4.78 6.48 16.02
N LEU A 44 -4.43 6.40 14.74
CA LEU A 44 -5.25 5.69 13.75
C LEU A 44 -5.28 4.20 14.08
N ASN A 45 -6.43 3.55 13.93
CA ASN A 45 -6.47 2.09 13.98
C ASN A 45 -5.94 1.54 12.65
N VAL A 46 -4.82 0.80 12.68
CA VAL A 46 -4.13 0.34 11.47
C VAL A 46 -5.02 -0.51 10.59
N LEU A 47 -5.62 -1.56 11.17
CA LEU A 47 -6.42 -2.53 10.41
C LEU A 47 -7.67 -1.87 9.82
N LYS A 48 -8.39 -1.05 10.61
CA LYS A 48 -9.57 -0.33 10.12
C LYS A 48 -9.21 0.62 8.97
N THR A 49 -8.12 1.37 9.11
CA THR A 49 -7.71 2.34 8.08
C THR A 49 -7.25 1.63 6.81
N SER A 50 -6.52 0.52 6.96
CA SER A 50 -6.04 -0.28 5.83
C SER A 50 -7.19 -0.94 5.07
N LEU A 51 -8.18 -1.50 5.78
CA LEU A 51 -9.40 -2.05 5.19
C LEU A 51 -10.17 -0.99 4.39
N LEU A 52 -10.45 0.15 5.02
CA LEU A 52 -11.19 1.23 4.37
C LEU A 52 -10.44 1.77 3.14
N SER A 53 -9.11 1.87 3.22
CA SER A 53 -8.28 2.31 2.10
C SER A 53 -8.29 1.29 0.96
N GLY A 54 -8.20 0.00 1.26
CA GLY A 54 -8.34 -1.06 0.26
C GLY A 54 -9.70 -0.99 -0.45
N ILE A 55 -10.78 -0.82 0.30
CA ILE A 55 -12.14 -0.64 -0.26
C ILE A 55 -12.22 0.62 -1.13
N ALA A 56 -11.69 1.75 -0.66
CA ALA A 56 -11.73 3.00 -1.41
C ALA A 56 -10.96 2.88 -2.74
N VAL A 57 -9.77 2.27 -2.72
CA VAL A 57 -8.95 2.02 -3.91
C VAL A 57 -9.66 1.07 -4.88
N PHE A 58 -10.26 0.00 -4.37
CA PHE A 58 -11.09 -0.89 -5.17
C PHE A 58 -12.22 -0.13 -5.88
N VAL A 59 -12.99 0.68 -5.15
CA VAL A 59 -14.09 1.47 -5.72
C VAL A 59 -13.58 2.43 -6.80
N VAL A 60 -12.49 3.15 -6.54
CA VAL A 60 -11.88 4.05 -7.54
C VAL A 60 -11.50 3.28 -8.80
N ARG A 61 -10.90 2.09 -8.67
CA ARG A 61 -10.49 1.28 -9.82
C ARG A 61 -11.66 0.78 -10.64
N ILE A 62 -12.75 0.34 -10.00
CA ILE A 62 -13.97 -0.03 -10.70
C ILE A 62 -14.55 1.15 -11.49
N ILE A 63 -14.55 2.34 -10.90
CA ILE A 63 -15.02 3.56 -11.58
C ILE A 63 -14.15 3.87 -12.80
N LEU A 64 -12.83 3.76 -12.69
CA LEU A 64 -11.90 4.02 -13.78
C LEU A 64 -12.00 2.99 -14.90
N ASP A 65 -12.09 1.71 -14.56
CA ASP A 65 -12.27 0.62 -15.54
C ASP A 65 -13.59 0.79 -16.31
N TYR A 66 -14.68 1.09 -15.60
CA TYR A 66 -15.97 1.40 -16.22
C TYR A 66 -15.90 2.62 -17.14
N ALA A 67 -15.24 3.70 -16.69
CA ALA A 67 -15.08 4.90 -17.49
C ALA A 67 -14.22 4.68 -18.75
N GLY A 68 -13.26 3.74 -18.70
CA GLY A 68 -12.37 3.43 -19.82
C GLY A 68 -12.95 2.43 -20.82
N THR A 69 -13.69 1.43 -20.37
CA THR A 69 -14.16 0.30 -21.20
C THR A 69 -15.66 0.28 -21.44
N GLY A 70 -16.45 1.00 -20.64
CA GLY A 70 -17.91 0.99 -20.69
C GLY A 70 -18.57 -0.26 -20.08
N SER A 71 -17.79 -1.24 -19.59
CA SER A 71 -18.30 -2.41 -18.88
C SER A 71 -17.54 -2.65 -17.57
N VAL A 72 -18.16 -3.39 -16.66
CA VAL A 72 -17.56 -3.81 -15.39
C VAL A 72 -17.57 -5.34 -15.38
N ASP A 73 -16.91 -5.95 -16.36
CA ASP A 73 -16.89 -7.41 -16.51
C ASP A 73 -15.89 -8.07 -15.54
N GLU A 74 -15.24 -9.17 -15.95
CA GLU A 74 -14.45 -10.11 -15.12
C GLU A 74 -13.36 -9.46 -14.24
N THR A 75 -13.00 -8.19 -14.46
CA THR A 75 -11.97 -7.46 -13.69
C THR A 75 -12.40 -7.11 -12.26
N VAL A 76 -13.69 -7.17 -11.91
CA VAL A 76 -14.16 -6.86 -10.54
C VAL A 76 -13.43 -7.69 -9.49
N LEU A 77 -13.35 -9.00 -9.71
CA LEU A 77 -12.71 -9.90 -8.77
C LEU A 77 -11.20 -9.65 -8.71
N TYR A 78 -10.56 -9.29 -9.84
CA TYR A 78 -9.14 -8.92 -9.88
C TYR A 78 -8.82 -7.69 -9.04
N HIS A 79 -9.71 -6.68 -9.03
CA HIS A 79 -9.55 -5.48 -8.21
C HIS A 79 -9.93 -5.71 -6.75
N ALA A 80 -10.91 -6.58 -6.47
CA ALA A 80 -11.33 -6.89 -5.11
C ALA A 80 -10.21 -7.55 -4.29
N LEU A 81 -9.37 -8.36 -4.95
CA LEU A 81 -8.22 -9.00 -4.30
C LEU A 81 -7.15 -8.00 -3.85
N GLU A 82 -7.12 -6.78 -4.37
CA GLU A 82 -6.23 -5.73 -3.86
C GLU A 82 -6.60 -5.30 -2.43
N ILE A 83 -7.84 -5.53 -1.98
CA ILE A 83 -8.22 -5.28 -0.58
C ILE A 83 -7.36 -6.15 0.35
N ILE A 84 -7.03 -7.39 -0.07
CA ILE A 84 -6.16 -8.30 0.68
C ILE A 84 -4.75 -7.73 0.78
N PHE A 85 -4.21 -7.18 -0.32
CA PHE A 85 -2.91 -6.51 -0.31
C PHE A 85 -2.87 -5.39 0.74
N TYR A 86 -3.85 -4.47 0.74
CA TYR A 86 -3.90 -3.36 1.70
C TYR A 86 -4.03 -3.86 3.15
N LEU A 87 -4.87 -4.87 3.39
CA LEU A 87 -5.06 -5.46 4.71
C LEU A 87 -3.79 -6.14 5.24
N VAL A 88 -3.12 -6.95 4.42
CA VAL A 88 -1.92 -7.68 4.81
C VAL A 88 -0.76 -6.71 5.04
N TYR A 89 -0.60 -5.69 4.19
CA TYR A 89 0.39 -4.65 4.42
C TYR A 89 0.13 -3.96 5.76
N GLY A 90 -1.10 -3.51 6.00
CA GLY A 90 -1.49 -2.87 7.25
C GLY A 90 -1.22 -3.76 8.47
N PHE A 91 -1.55 -5.04 8.39
CA PHE A 91 -1.28 -6.00 9.45
C PHE A 91 0.22 -6.17 9.73
N LEU A 92 1.03 -6.37 8.69
CA LEU A 92 2.49 -6.48 8.83
C LEU A 92 3.10 -5.19 9.38
N PHE A 93 2.62 -4.03 8.93
CA PHE A 93 3.04 -2.73 9.44
C PHE A 93 2.70 -2.55 10.93
N ASP A 94 1.49 -2.94 11.34
CA ASP A 94 1.10 -2.88 12.76
C ASP A 94 2.00 -3.77 13.63
N LEU A 95 2.31 -4.97 13.15
CA LEU A 95 3.16 -5.93 13.87
C LEU A 95 4.62 -5.46 13.93
N MET A 96 5.19 -5.07 12.80
CA MET A 96 6.64 -4.87 12.64
C MET A 96 7.10 -3.41 12.84
N VAL A 97 6.20 -2.44 12.74
CA VAL A 97 6.52 -1.02 12.92
C VAL A 97 5.89 -0.48 14.19
N ARG A 98 4.57 -0.65 14.38
CA ARG A 98 3.87 -0.04 15.52
C ARG A 98 4.06 -0.79 16.83
N LYS A 99 3.99 -2.11 16.79
CA LYS A 99 4.11 -2.98 17.96
C LYS A 99 5.52 -3.49 18.17
N ASP A 100 6.49 -2.93 17.44
CA ASP A 100 7.88 -3.33 17.58
C ASP A 100 8.45 -2.90 18.93
N THR A 101 8.63 -3.88 19.81
CA THR A 101 9.25 -3.76 21.13
C THR A 101 10.71 -4.24 21.12
N SER A 102 11.28 -4.53 19.94
CA SER A 102 12.67 -4.99 19.83
C SER A 102 13.66 -3.97 20.39
N VAL A 103 14.65 -4.48 21.12
CA VAL A 103 15.79 -3.71 21.63
C VAL A 103 16.61 -3.13 20.47
N TYR A 104 16.75 -3.89 19.39
CA TYR A 104 17.46 -3.47 18.18
C TYR A 104 16.45 -3.10 17.09
N LYS A 105 16.38 -1.81 16.78
CA LYS A 105 15.49 -1.28 15.75
C LYS A 105 16.03 -1.59 14.35
N SER A 106 15.23 -2.29 13.55
CA SER A 106 15.53 -2.52 12.15
C SER A 106 15.37 -1.22 11.35
N PRO A 107 16.18 -0.98 10.30
CA PRO A 107 16.00 0.15 9.41
C PRO A 107 14.58 0.16 8.82
N LEU A 108 13.87 1.29 8.95
CA LEU A 108 12.47 1.42 8.52
C LEU A 108 12.26 0.98 7.06
N ILE A 109 13.18 1.34 6.15
CA ILE A 109 13.10 0.94 4.74
C ILE A 109 13.05 -0.57 4.55
N LEU A 110 13.82 -1.34 5.33
CA LEU A 110 13.84 -2.80 5.23
C LEU A 110 12.54 -3.42 5.75
N VAL A 111 12.00 -2.86 6.84
CA VAL A 111 10.73 -3.31 7.40
C VAL A 111 9.58 -3.03 6.42
N LEU A 112 9.57 -1.85 5.80
CA LEU A 112 8.59 -1.49 4.77
C LEU A 112 8.69 -2.41 3.55
N MET A 113 9.91 -2.74 3.10
CA MET A 113 10.11 -3.69 2.00
C MET A 113 9.55 -5.07 2.34
N LEU A 114 9.74 -5.55 3.57
CA LEU A 114 9.21 -6.85 3.98
C LEU A 114 7.69 -6.85 4.08
N CYS A 115 7.10 -5.76 4.60
CA CYS A 115 5.64 -5.58 4.63
C CYS A 115 5.06 -5.61 3.22
N ASP A 116 5.68 -4.87 2.30
CA ASP A 116 5.26 -4.77 0.91
C ASP A 116 5.37 -6.12 0.18
N PHE A 117 6.52 -6.78 0.29
CA PHE A 117 6.76 -8.09 -0.28
C PHE A 117 5.77 -9.13 0.24
N GLY A 118 5.55 -9.18 1.56
CA GLY A 118 4.58 -10.09 2.18
C GLY A 118 3.13 -9.82 1.74
N ALA A 119 2.76 -8.55 1.58
CA ALA A 119 1.45 -8.16 1.08
C ALA A 119 1.23 -8.56 -0.38
N ASN A 120 2.20 -8.33 -1.26
CA ASN A 120 2.11 -8.78 -2.66
C ASN A 120 2.03 -10.32 -2.71
N ALA A 121 2.84 -11.03 -1.91
CA ALA A 121 2.82 -12.49 -1.85
C ALA A 121 1.44 -13.04 -1.44
N ALA A 122 0.80 -12.43 -0.43
CA ALA A 122 -0.55 -12.79 -0.01
C ALA A 122 -1.60 -12.49 -1.08
N GLU A 123 -1.48 -11.36 -1.78
CA GLU A 123 -2.34 -11.04 -2.92
C GLU A 123 -2.20 -12.07 -4.05
N TYR A 124 -0.97 -12.43 -4.42
CA TYR A 124 -0.71 -13.46 -5.43
C TYR A 124 -1.28 -14.82 -5.04
N LEU A 125 -1.10 -15.23 -3.78
CA LEU A 125 -1.71 -16.45 -3.27
C LEU A 125 -3.24 -16.40 -3.36
N ALA A 126 -3.85 -15.26 -3.02
CA ALA A 126 -5.29 -15.09 -3.14
C ALA A 126 -5.75 -15.15 -4.61
N ARG A 127 -5.03 -14.52 -5.54
CA ARG A 127 -5.31 -14.62 -6.98
C ARG A 127 -5.28 -16.07 -7.46
N PHE A 128 -4.26 -16.83 -7.05
CA PHE A 128 -4.15 -18.25 -7.38
C PHE A 128 -5.35 -19.07 -6.85
N LEU A 129 -5.75 -18.83 -5.59
CA LEU A 129 -6.85 -19.58 -4.96
C LEU A 129 -8.24 -19.23 -5.53
N PHE A 130 -8.51 -17.95 -5.80
CA PHE A 130 -9.86 -17.48 -6.15
C PHE A 130 -10.14 -17.39 -7.63
N LEU A 131 -9.13 -17.09 -8.47
CA LEU A 131 -9.34 -16.88 -9.90
C LEU A 131 -9.05 -18.14 -10.73
N GLN A 132 -8.44 -19.18 -10.14
CA GLN A 132 -7.91 -20.36 -10.85
C GLN A 132 -7.10 -19.99 -12.11
N SER A 133 -6.61 -18.76 -12.18
CA SER A 133 -5.87 -18.27 -13.32
C SER A 133 -4.55 -19.02 -13.34
N ALA A 134 -4.13 -19.46 -14.52
CA ALA A 134 -2.76 -19.89 -14.74
C ALA A 134 -1.88 -18.81 -14.11
N ILE A 135 -0.99 -19.20 -13.20
CA ILE A 135 -0.06 -18.29 -12.54
C ILE A 135 0.62 -17.52 -13.66
N VAL A 136 0.19 -16.28 -13.92
CA VAL A 136 0.96 -15.38 -14.77
C VAL A 136 2.17 -15.12 -13.90
N PRO A 137 3.35 -15.68 -14.23
CA PRO A 137 4.48 -15.63 -13.34
C PRO A 137 4.90 -14.17 -13.31
N VAL A 138 4.55 -13.46 -12.25
CA VAL A 138 5.17 -12.18 -12.00
C VAL A 138 6.53 -12.51 -11.44
N ASP A 139 7.55 -12.18 -12.22
CA ASP A 139 8.93 -12.46 -11.84
C ASP A 139 9.19 -11.83 -10.47
N PHE A 140 9.85 -12.61 -9.59
CA PHE A 140 10.30 -12.16 -8.28
C PHE A 140 11.01 -10.82 -8.38
N GLN A 141 11.79 -10.61 -9.45
CA GLN A 141 12.49 -9.34 -9.70
C GLN A 141 11.53 -8.14 -9.80
N THR A 142 10.37 -8.33 -10.41
CA THR A 142 9.35 -7.28 -10.57
C THR A 142 8.72 -6.93 -9.23
N VAL A 143 8.36 -7.95 -8.45
CA VAL A 143 7.77 -7.75 -7.10
C VAL A 143 8.79 -7.09 -6.18
N PHE A 144 10.03 -7.57 -6.19
CA PHE A 144 11.11 -7.03 -5.38
C PHE A 144 11.43 -5.58 -5.74
N LEU A 145 11.53 -5.26 -7.04
CA LEU A 145 11.77 -3.90 -7.52
C LEU A 145 10.63 -2.96 -7.12
N ALA A 146 9.38 -3.38 -7.28
CA ALA A 146 8.22 -2.58 -6.89
C ALA A 146 8.17 -2.32 -5.37
N ALA A 147 8.49 -3.34 -4.56
CA ALA A 147 8.59 -3.21 -3.11
C ALA A 147 9.73 -2.27 -2.70
N PHE A 148 10.89 -2.37 -3.36
CA PHE A 148 12.02 -1.47 -3.14
C PHE A 148 11.66 -0.02 -3.47
N ILE A 149 11.12 0.25 -4.66
CA ILE A 149 10.75 1.61 -5.10
C ILE A 149 9.75 2.24 -4.14
N ARG A 150 8.66 1.53 -3.79
CA ARG A 150 7.65 2.06 -2.86
C ARG A 150 8.23 2.34 -1.48
N SER A 151 9.00 1.40 -0.95
CA SER A 151 9.60 1.55 0.37
C SER A 151 10.62 2.69 0.41
N ALA A 152 11.40 2.86 -0.66
CA ALA A 152 12.32 3.98 -0.81
C ALA A 152 11.56 5.32 -0.87
N VAL A 153 10.49 5.42 -1.66
CA VAL A 153 9.66 6.64 -1.74
C VAL A 153 9.04 6.98 -0.39
N ILE A 154 8.43 6.00 0.29
CA ILE A 154 7.85 6.19 1.63
C ILE A 154 8.93 6.65 2.61
N TRP A 155 10.09 5.99 2.61
CA TRP A 155 11.19 6.32 3.51
C TRP A 155 11.75 7.72 3.25
N VAL A 156 11.94 8.12 1.99
CA VAL A 156 12.38 9.47 1.62
C VAL A 156 11.37 10.51 2.09
N ILE A 157 10.07 10.30 1.83
CA ILE A 157 9.04 11.24 2.28
C ILE A 157 9.04 11.35 3.80
N ILE A 158 9.13 10.23 4.52
CA ILE A 158 9.17 10.25 5.99
C ILE A 158 10.39 10.99 6.51
N HIS A 159 11.58 10.67 5.99
CA HIS A 159 12.83 11.20 6.51
C HIS A 159 13.09 12.65 6.11
N PHE A 160 12.75 13.05 4.88
CA PHE A 160 13.02 14.39 4.40
C PHE A 160 11.85 15.34 4.62
N VAL A 161 10.60 14.92 4.44
CA VAL A 161 9.47 15.85 4.56
C VAL A 161 9.08 16.06 6.01
N PHE A 162 8.90 14.99 6.79
CA PHE A 162 8.40 15.13 8.17
C PHE A 162 9.50 15.45 9.19
N LYS A 163 10.71 14.92 9.02
CA LYS A 163 11.80 15.25 9.95
C LYS A 163 12.28 16.70 9.82
N LEU A 164 12.16 17.30 8.63
CA LEU A 164 12.43 18.73 8.45
C LEU A 164 11.35 19.61 9.10
N ASP A 165 10.08 19.17 9.11
CA ASP A 165 8.96 19.91 9.71
C ASP A 165 9.10 20.02 11.24
N GLU A 166 9.48 18.93 11.90
CA GLU A 166 9.77 18.94 13.35
C GLU A 166 10.95 19.84 13.71
N SER A 167 11.99 19.86 12.87
CA SER A 167 13.14 20.75 13.09
C SER A 167 12.76 22.23 12.96
N LYS A 168 11.90 22.59 12.00
CA LYS A 168 11.47 23.98 11.80
C LYS A 168 10.64 24.51 12.97
N HIS A 169 9.77 23.68 13.56
CA HIS A 169 8.97 24.07 14.74
C HIS A 169 9.78 24.11 16.04
N ALA A 170 10.93 23.44 16.10
CA ALA A 170 11.85 23.53 17.24
C ALA A 170 12.65 24.85 17.26
N PHE A 171 12.88 25.48 16.11
CA PHE A 171 13.57 26.79 16.01
C PHE A 171 12.64 28.01 16.10
N THR A 172 11.32 27.81 16.24
CA THR A 172 10.33 28.91 16.38
C THR A 172 9.75 29.06 17.79
N LYS A 173 10.31 28.35 18.79
CA LYS A 173 10.04 28.55 20.21
C LYS A 173 11.23 29.22 20.89
#